data_AF-D0BKM0-F1
#
_entry.id   AF-D0BKM0-F1
#
_cell.length_a   1.000
_cell.length_b   1.000
_cell.length_c   1.000
_cell.angle_alpha   90.00
_cell.angle_beta   90.00
_cell.angle_gamma   90.00
#
_symmetry.space_group_name_H-M   'P 1'
#
loop_
_entity.id
_entity.type
_entity.pdbx_description
1 polymer ?
#
loop_
_entity_poly.entity_id
_entity_poly.type
_entity_poly.pdbx_seq_one_letter_code
_entity_poly.pdbx_strand_id
1 'polypeptide(L)' 'MVSLKKTNLRNFVDSLKRRENEIVGERSSNISYGKKQRLSVARSFYNDSKVLILDEATANIDIFSGI' A
#
# COMPACT_ATOMS: atom_id res chain seq x y z
N MET A 1 4.50 6.94 -9.84
CA MET A 1 3.16 6.61 -10.38
C MET A 1 3.00 5.14 -10.78
N VAL A 2 3.93 4.53 -11.54
CA VAL A 2 3.82 3.11 -11.98
C VAL A 2 3.64 2.14 -10.81
N SER A 3 4.38 2.35 -9.70
CA SER A 3 4.31 1.47 -8.53
C SER A 3 2.95 1.47 -7.82
N LEU A 4 2.20 2.58 -7.84
CA LEU A 4 0.87 2.67 -7.22
C LEU A 4 -0.20 1.91 -8.00
N LYS A 5 -0.06 1.87 -9.33
CA LYS A 5 -0.94 1.06 -10.20
C LYS A 5 -0.70 -0.44 -9.96
N LYS A 6 0.57 -0.83 -9.78
CA LYS A 6 0.96 -2.24 -9.53
C LYS A 6 0.49 -2.78 -8.17
N THR A 7 0.14 -1.92 -7.21
CA THR A 7 -0.23 -2.33 -5.85
C THR A 7 -1.69 -2.03 -5.46
N ASN A 8 -2.53 -1.68 -6.43
CA ASN A 8 -3.92 -1.29 -6.18
C ASN A 8 -4.06 -0.19 -5.10
N LEU A 9 -3.08 0.71 -5.03
CA LEU A 9 -3.09 1.86 -4.11
C LEU A 9 -3.58 3.14 -4.78
N ARG A 10 -3.72 3.15 -6.11
CA ARG A 10 -4.08 4.37 -6.83
C ARG A 10 -5.41 4.96 -6.34
N ASN A 11 -6.46 4.14 -6.25
CA ASN A 11 -7.78 4.57 -5.78
C ASN A 11 -7.73 5.06 -4.33
N PHE A 12 -6.92 4.41 -3.48
CA PHE A 12 -6.72 4.86 -2.11
C PHE A 12 -6.05 6.24 -2.06
N VAL A 13 -4.93 6.44 -2.77
CA VAL A 13 -4.25 7.74 -2.82
C VAL A 13 -5.16 8.82 -3.40
N ASP A 14 -5.93 8.52 -4.45
CA ASP A 14 -6.87 9.47 -5.04
C ASP A 14 -8.05 9.83 -4.11
N SER A 15 -8.36 8.98 -3.13
CA SER A 15 -9.38 9.26 -2.10
C SER A 15 -8.90 10.19 -0.97
N LEU A 16 -7.59 10.43 -0.86
CA LEU A 16 -7.01 11.28 0.20
C LEU A 16 -7.12 12.76 -0.16
N LYS A 17 -7.33 13.62 0.85
CA LYS A 17 -7.52 15.07 0.66
C LYS A 17 -6.31 15.72 -0.02
N ARG A 18 -5.09 15.30 0.33
CA ARG A 18 -3.85 15.81 -0.24
C ARG A 18 -3.16 14.83 -1.19
N ARG A 19 -3.80 13.70 -1.52
CA ARG A 19 -3.30 12.67 -2.44
C ARG A 19 -1.87 12.21 -2.09
N GLU A 20 -0.92 12.36 -3.01
CA GLU A 20 0.49 12.00 -2.83
C GLU A 20 1.18 12.83 -1.73
N ASN A 21 0.63 14.00 -1.40
CA ASN A 21 1.13 14.90 -0.34
C ASN A 21 0.42 14.69 1.00
N GLU A 22 -0.39 13.63 1.14
CA GLU A 22 -1.04 13.30 2.41
C GLU A 22 0.00 12.93 3.47
N ILE A 23 -0.11 13.55 4.64
CA ILE A 23 0.76 13.22 5.78
C ILE A 23 0.16 11.99 6.46
N VAL A 24 0.90 10.90 6.40
CA VAL A 24 0.55 9.69 7.15
C VAL A 24 0.92 9.96 8.63
N GLY A 25 -0.04 9.77 9.54
CA GLY A 25 0.15 10.02 10.98
C GLY A 25 1.22 9.11 11.60
N GLU A 26 1.58 9.36 12.86
CA GLU A 26 2.60 8.58 13.56
C GLU A 26 2.31 7.07 13.50
N ARG A 27 3.35 6.26 13.24
CA ARG A 27 3.25 4.80 13.01
C ARG A 27 2.20 4.41 11.95
N SER A 28 1.86 5.32 11.06
CA SER A 28 0.84 5.12 10.05
C SER A 28 -0.56 4.83 10.63
N SER A 29 -0.91 5.51 11.73
CA SER A 29 -2.17 5.32 12.47
C SER A 29 -3.44 5.52 11.62
N ASN A 30 -3.36 6.30 10.55
CA ASN A 30 -4.48 6.61 9.66
C ASN A 30 -4.62 5.67 8.45
N ILE A 31 -3.83 4.59 8.36
CA ILE A 31 -3.95 3.60 7.29
C ILE A 31 -3.99 2.17 7.83
N SER A 32 -4.83 1.33 7.22
CA SER A 32 -4.95 -0.07 7.60
C SER A 32 -3.65 -0.84 7.33
N TYR A 33 -3.45 -1.95 8.02
CA TYR A 33 -2.27 -2.78 7.86
C TYR A 33 -2.07 -3.25 6.40
N GLY A 34 -3.14 -3.69 5.73
CA GLY A 34 -3.07 -4.06 4.31
C GLY A 34 -2.63 -2.90 3.39
N LYS A 35 -3.01 -1.66 3.71
CA LYS A 35 -2.52 -0.46 2.98
C LYS A 35 -1.03 -0.21 3.25
N LYS A 36 -0.57 -0.37 4.50
CA LYS A 36 0.87 -0.27 4.85
C LYS A 36 1.69 -1.30 4.08
N GLN A 37 1.19 -2.53 4.01
CA GLN A 37 1.87 -3.61 3.32
C GLN A 37 1.97 -3.35 1.80
N ARG A 38 0.86 -2.99 1.15
CA ARG A 38 0.86 -2.59 -0.28
C ARG A 38 1.76 -1.39 -0.54
N LEU A 39 1.89 -0.46 0.42
CA LEU A 39 2.79 0.67 0.31
C LEU A 39 4.26 0.23 0.36
N SER A 40 4.58 -0.75 1.20
CA SER A 40 5.91 -1.39 1.23
C SER A 40 6.25 -2.03 -0.12
N VAL A 41 5.31 -2.77 -0.71
CA VAL A 41 5.46 -3.34 -2.08
C VAL A 41 5.61 -2.24 -3.13
N ALA A 42 4.87 -1.14 -3.02
CA ALA A 42 5.00 -0.02 -3.97
C ALA A 42 6.39 0.64 -3.87
N ARG A 43 6.95 0.74 -2.66
CA ARG A 43 8.31 1.24 -2.41
C ARG A 43 9.36 0.29 -2.97
N SER A 44 9.18 -1.02 -2.87
CA SER A 44 10.14 -1.98 -3.43
C SER A 44 10.24 -1.88 -4.96
N PHE A 45 9.11 -1.70 -5.65
CA PHE A 45 9.09 -1.44 -7.09
C PHE A 45 9.72 -0.10 -7.47
N TYR A 46 9.56 0.94 -6.63
CA TYR A 46 10.18 2.23 -6.88
C TYR A 46 11.70 2.17 -6.71
N ASN A 47 12.18 1.40 -5.73
CA ASN A 47 13.60 1.27 -5.39
C ASN A 47 14.30 0.10 -6.10
N ASP A 48 13.65 -0.52 -7.10
CA ASP A 48 14.14 -1.71 -7.82
C ASP A 48 14.75 -2.78 -6.88
N SER A 49 14.04 -3.07 -5.78
CA SER A 49 14.56 -3.93 -4.73
C SER A 49 14.68 -5.38 -5.21
N LYS A 50 15.90 -5.92 -5.19
CA LYS A 50 16.20 -7.30 -5.63
C LYS A 50 15.55 -8.38 -4.77
N VAL A 51 15.32 -8.09 -3.48
CA VAL A 51 14.70 -9.00 -2.51
C VAL A 51 13.70 -8.21 -1.67
N LEU A 52 12.49 -8.75 -1.52
CA LEU A 52 11.44 -8.22 -0.67
C LEU A 52 10.99 -9.31 0.30
N ILE A 53 11.17 -9.07 1.60
CA ILE A 53 10.68 -9.96 2.66
C ILE A 53 9.38 -9.37 3.18
N LEU A 54 8.31 -10.16 3.11
CA LEU A 54 6.99 -9.81 3.65
C LEU A 54 6.64 -10.83 4.71
N ASP A 55 6.54 -10.38 5.95
CA ASP A 55 6.00 -11.20 7.02
C ASP A 55 4.46 -11.13 6.98
N GLU A 56 3.80 -12.28 7.07
CA GLU A 56 2.33 -12.41 7.03
C GLU A 56 1.63 -11.68 5.86
N ALA A 57 2.16 -11.84 4.64
CA ALA A 57 1.79 -11.02 3.49
C ALA A 57 0.31 -11.09 3.04
N THR A 58 -0.45 -12.04 3.57
CA THR A 58 -1.86 -12.27 3.23
C THR A 58 -2.80 -12.06 4.41
N ALA A 59 -2.30 -11.85 5.62
CA ALA A 59 -3.11 -11.80 6.84
C ALA A 59 -4.13 -10.64 6.87
N ASN A 60 -3.94 -9.62 6.02
CA ASN A 60 -4.75 -8.40 5.99
C ASN A 60 -5.21 -8.01 4.58
N ILE A 61 -5.12 -8.93 3.63
CA ILE A 61 -5.76 -8.78 2.32
C ILE A 61 -7.18 -9.33 2.49
N ASP A 62 -8.18 -8.45 2.55
CA ASP A 62 -9.56 -8.87 2.33
C ASP A 62 -9.64 -9.50 0.94
N ILE A 63 -9.64 -10.84 0.92
CA ILE A 63 -10.05 -11.64 -0.23
C ILE A 63 -11.56 -11.48 -0.26
N PHE A 64 -12.07 -10.38 -0.81
CA PHE A 64 -13.51 -10.21 -0.85
C PHE A 64 -14.10 -11.29 -1.76
N SER A 65 -14.91 -12.13 -1.12
CA SER A 65 -15.84 -13.10 -1.68
C SER A 65 -16.63 -12.47 -2.82
N GLY A 66 -16.37 -12.93 -4.03
CA GLY A 66 -17.27 -12.71 -5.16
C GLY A 66 -18.23 -13.89 -5.24
N ILE A 67 -19.36 -13.80 -4.53
CA ILE A 67 -20.69 -14.24 -4.95
C ILE A 67 -21.70 -13.25 -4.38
#